data_AF-A0A2B7ZYI0-F1
#
_entry.id   AF-A0A2B7ZYI0-F1
#
_cell.length_a   1.000
_cell.length_b   1.000
_cell.length_c   1.000
_cell.angle_alpha   90.00
_cell.angle_beta   90.00
_cell.angle_gamma   90.00
#
_symmetry.space_group_name_H-M   'P 1'
#
loop_
_entity.id
_entity.type
_entity.pdbx_description
1 polymer ?
#
loop_
_entity_poly.entity_id
_entity_poly.type
_entity_poly.pdbx_seq_one_letter_code
_entity_poly.pdbx_strand_id
1 'polypeptide(L)' 'MAQDNLAKFKWDSPEFDFGKIAKEIPVSHEFSFVNTGKETLIITEVKASCGCTTPTWPRDPLPPGASGTIKATFNAATMG' A
#
# COMPACT_ATOMS: atom_id res chain seq x y z
N MET A 1 8.10 15.71 23.16
CA MET A 1 6.93 14.96 22.66
C MET A 1 6.45 15.65 21.39
N ALA A 2 6.80 15.12 20.24
CA ALA A 2 6.16 15.44 18.96
C ALA A 2 6.61 14.36 17.99
N GLN A 3 5.80 13.31 17.81
CA GLN A 3 5.84 12.55 16.57
C GLN A 3 5.27 13.52 15.52
N ASP A 4 6.14 14.36 14.97
CA ASP A 4 5.77 15.42 14.04
C ASP A 4 5.25 14.74 12.76
N ASN A 5 3.92 14.71 12.65
CA ASN A 5 3.18 14.07 11.55
C ASN A 5 3.22 14.97 10.30
N LEU A 6 4.43 15.24 9.82
CA LEU A 6 4.73 16.04 8.63
C LEU A 6 4.13 15.43 7.36
N ALA A 7 4.25 14.11 7.24
CA ALA A 7 3.71 13.30 6.16
C ALA A 7 2.41 12.62 6.64
N LYS A 8 1.25 13.24 6.40
CA LYS A 8 -0.06 12.62 6.67
C LYS A 8 -0.67 12.09 5.38
N PHE A 9 -1.14 10.87 5.41
CA PHE A 9 -1.96 10.33 4.34
C PHE A 9 -3.15 9.59 4.94
N LYS A 10 -4.23 9.53 4.16
CA LYS A 10 -5.46 8.85 4.52
C LYS A 10 -5.71 7.74 3.50
N TRP A 11 -5.85 6.53 4.00
CA TRP A 11 -6.29 5.39 3.19
C TRP A 11 -7.77 5.52 2.84
N ASP A 12 -8.11 5.18 1.61
CA ASP A 12 -9.51 5.07 1.20
C ASP A 12 -10.08 3.72 1.66
N SER A 13 -9.37 2.63 1.36
CA SER A 13 -9.63 1.29 1.91
C SER A 13 -8.33 0.74 2.49
N PRO A 14 -8.11 0.74 3.81
CA PRO A 14 -6.91 0.16 4.41
C PRO A 14 -6.96 -1.37 4.45
N GLU A 15 -8.17 -1.93 4.34
CA GLU A 15 -8.46 -3.35 4.45
C GLU A 15 -9.09 -3.81 3.15
N PHE A 16 -8.62 -4.95 2.65
CA PHE A 16 -9.23 -5.66 1.54
C PHE A 16 -9.12 -7.15 1.80
N ASP A 17 -10.27 -7.78 2.00
CA ASP A 17 -10.37 -9.22 2.10
C ASP A 17 -10.47 -9.81 0.71
N PHE A 18 -9.37 -10.42 0.26
CA PHE A 18 -9.39 -11.22 -0.96
C PHE A 18 -10.28 -12.48 -0.85
N GLY A 19 -10.72 -12.83 0.36
CA GLY A 19 -11.59 -13.97 0.63
C GLY A 19 -10.94 -15.29 0.21
N LYS A 20 -11.66 -16.07 -0.60
CA LYS A 20 -11.13 -17.31 -1.17
C LYS A 20 -10.41 -17.02 -2.48
N ILE A 21 -9.09 -16.86 -2.38
CA ILE A 21 -8.21 -16.84 -3.53
C ILE A 21 -7.91 -18.25 -4.00
N ALA A 22 -7.88 -18.45 -5.32
CA ALA A 22 -7.44 -19.72 -5.88
C ALA A 22 -5.93 -19.89 -5.64
N LYS A 23 -5.54 -21.08 -5.19
CA LYS A 23 -4.13 -21.46 -5.07
C LYS A 23 -3.47 -21.32 -6.45
N GLU A 24 -2.24 -20.81 -6.47
CA GLU A 24 -1.46 -20.54 -7.70
C GLU A 24 -1.97 -19.38 -8.59
N ILE A 25 -3.04 -18.67 -8.20
CA ILE A 25 -3.46 -17.47 -8.92
C ILE A 25 -2.94 -16.23 -8.19
N PRO A 26 -2.04 -15.43 -8.80
CA PRO A 26 -1.66 -14.15 -8.26
C PRO A 26 -2.86 -13.20 -8.35
N VAL A 27 -3.32 -12.69 -7.20
CA VAL A 27 -4.36 -11.66 -7.16
C VAL A 27 -3.70 -10.33 -6.86
N SER A 28 -4.09 -9.28 -7.56
CA SER A 28 -3.60 -7.93 -7.30
C SER A 28 -4.74 -7.03 -6.91
N HIS A 29 -4.56 -6.27 -5.83
CA HIS A 29 -5.49 -5.24 -5.40
C HIS A 29 -4.78 -3.91 -5.30
N GLU A 30 -5.46 -2.84 -5.71
CA GLU A 30 -4.93 -1.48 -5.71
C GLU A 30 -5.55 -0.71 -4.55
N PHE A 31 -4.74 -0.41 -3.55
CA PHE A 31 -5.10 0.37 -2.38
C PHE A 31 -4.87 1.85 -2.67
N SER A 32 -5.94 2.61 -2.85
CA SER A 32 -5.88 4.06 -2.98
C SER A 32 -5.70 4.75 -1.64
N PHE A 33 -4.84 5.77 -1.61
CA PHE A 33 -4.65 6.66 -0.47
C PHE A 33 -4.48 8.09 -0.97
N VAL A 34 -4.75 9.06 -0.10
CA VAL A 34 -4.62 10.48 -0.39
C VAL A 34 -3.66 11.13 0.58
N ASN A 35 -2.71 11.91 0.07
CA ASN A 35 -1.82 12.71 0.89
C ASN A 35 -2.62 13.91 1.46
N THR A 36 -3.04 13.80 2.72
CA THR A 36 -3.71 14.87 3.47
C THR A 36 -2.72 15.72 4.27
N GLY A 37 -1.42 15.51 4.05
CA GLY A 37 -0.34 16.21 4.70
C GLY A 37 -0.11 17.59 4.11
N LYS A 38 0.85 18.30 4.68
CA LYS A 38 1.31 19.60 4.17
C LYS A 38 2.61 19.48 3.39
N GLU A 39 3.24 18.31 3.43
CA GLU A 39 4.49 17.99 2.72
C GLU A 39 4.28 16.89 1.70
N THR A 40 5.22 16.80 0.76
CA THR A 40 5.27 15.75 -0.25
C THR A 40 5.50 14.39 0.41
N LEU A 41 4.60 13.45 0.15
CA LEU A 41 4.71 12.08 0.63
C LEU A 41 5.55 11.26 -0.36
N ILE A 42 6.64 10.68 0.13
CA ILE A 42 7.50 9.78 -0.65
C ILE A 42 7.52 8.44 0.07
N ILE A 43 7.13 7.37 -0.62
CA ILE A 43 7.16 6.03 -0.08
C ILE A 43 8.55 5.43 -0.33
N THR A 44 9.36 5.33 0.72
CA THR A 44 10.72 4.78 0.66
C THR A 44 10.74 3.27 0.64
N GLU A 45 9.87 2.63 1.43
CA GLU A 45 9.80 1.18 1.58
C GLU A 45 8.38 0.74 1.95
N VAL A 46 7.91 -0.37 1.36
CA VAL A 46 6.69 -1.06 1.80
C VAL A 46 7.07 -2.47 2.22
N LYS A 47 6.85 -2.79 3.49
CA LYS A 47 7.13 -4.09 4.07
C LYS A 47 5.85 -4.88 4.24
N ALA A 48 5.72 -6.00 3.54
CA ALA A 48 4.64 -6.94 3.75
C ALA A 48 4.95 -7.86 4.95
N SER A 49 3.94 -8.11 5.78
CA SER A 49 4.07 -9.03 6.92
C SER A 49 4.16 -10.50 6.50
N CYS A 50 3.60 -10.86 5.33
CA CYS A 50 3.74 -12.18 4.72
C CYS A 50 4.65 -12.08 3.49
N GLY A 51 5.67 -12.95 3.39
CA GLY A 51 6.51 -13.06 2.20
C GLY A 51 5.76 -13.46 0.92
N CYS A 52 4.51 -13.90 1.06
CA CYS A 52 3.58 -14.19 -0.02
C CYS A 52 2.96 -12.95 -0.68
N THR A 53 3.09 -11.76 -0.08
CA THR A 53 2.52 -10.51 -0.61
C THR A 53 3.63 -9.61 -1.17
N THR A 54 3.52 -9.25 -2.44
CA THR A 54 4.42 -8.33 -3.13
C THR A 54 3.72 -6.97 -3.30
N PRO A 55 4.01 -5.99 -2.44
CA PRO A 55 3.52 -4.63 -2.62
C PRO A 55 4.30 -3.93 -3.73
N THR A 56 3.57 -3.21 -4.58
CA THR A 56 4.09 -2.32 -5.62
C THR A 56 3.53 -0.95 -5.35
N TRP A 57 4.38 0.06 -5.23
CA TRP A 57 3.98 1.43 -4.92
C TRP A 57 4.66 2.40 -5.87
N PRO A 58 4.05 3.58 -6.11
CA PRO A 58 4.69 4.64 -6.86
C PRO A 58 5.89 5.16 -6.07
N ARG A 59 7.05 5.25 -6.72
CA ARG A 59 8.22 5.94 -6.17
C ARG A 59 8.19 7.45 -6.43
N ASP A 60 7.19 7.90 -7.16
CA ASP A 60 6.97 9.29 -7.44
C ASP A 60 6.56 10.06 -6.19
N PRO A 61 7.12 11.27 -5.98
CA PRO A 61 6.70 12.15 -4.91
C PRO A 61 5.23 12.57 -5.07
N LEU A 62 4.42 12.33 -4.04
CA LEU A 62 3.02 12.72 -4.02
C LEU A 62 2.85 14.06 -3.30
N PRO A 63 2.54 15.16 -4.01
CA PRO A 63 2.34 16.45 -3.38
C PRO A 63 1.13 16.45 -2.44
N PRO A 64 1.03 17.43 -1.51
CA PRO A 64 -0.13 17.56 -0.64
C PRO A 64 -1.41 17.72 -1.46
N GLY A 65 -2.41 16.88 -1.18
CA GLY A 65 -3.67 16.79 -1.92
C GLY A 65 -3.68 15.80 -3.08
N ALA A 66 -2.54 15.19 -3.44
CA ALA A 66 -2.49 14.14 -4.44
C ALA A 66 -2.90 12.78 -3.87
N SER A 67 -3.51 11.95 -4.70
CA SER A 67 -3.79 10.55 -4.41
C SER A 67 -2.73 9.64 -5.01
N GLY A 68 -2.29 8.65 -4.24
CA GLY A 68 -1.46 7.55 -4.70
C GLY A 68 -2.21 6.21 -4.62
N THR A 69 -1.70 5.22 -5.32
CA THR A 69 -2.23 3.85 -5.30
C THR A 69 -1.11 2.86 -5.01
N ILE A 70 -1.29 1.99 -4.03
CA ILE A 70 -0.38 0.86 -3.76
C ILE A 70 -1.02 -0.41 -4.31
N LYS A 71 -0.39 -1.02 -5.30
CA LYS A 71 -0.80 -2.31 -5.84
C LYS A 71 -0.19 -3.44 -5.01
N ALA A 72 -0.96 -4.08 -4.15
CA ALA A 72 -0.52 -5.30 -3.48
C ALA A 72 -0.85 -6.51 -4.35
N THR A 73 0.17 -7.30 -4.68
CA THR A 73 0.01 -8.57 -5.38
C THR A 73 0.19 -9.70 -4.38
N PHE A 74 -0.88 -10.42 -4.06
CA PHE A 74 -0.83 -11.60 -3.22
C PHE A 74 -0.57 -12.83 -4.11
N ASN A 75 0.48 -13.58 -3.79
CA ASN A 75 0.83 -14.81 -4.46
C ASN A 75 0.77 -15.99 -3.47
N ALA A 76 -0.25 -16.82 -3.61
CA ALA A 76 -0.48 -18.03 -2.80
C ALA A 76 0.37 -19.25 -3.24
N ALA A 77 1.41 -19.07 -4.05
CA ALA A 77 2.20 -20.17 -4.61
C ALA A 77 2.91 -21.02 -3.54
N THR A 78 3.30 -20.42 -2.42
CA THR A 78 3.98 -21.11 -1.32
C THR A 78 3.06 -21.20 -0.11
N MET A 79 2.13 -22.16 -0.14
CA MET A 79 1.75 -22.80 1.10
C MET A 79 3.01 -23.53 1.58
N GLY A 80 3.59 -23.08 2.70
CA GLY A 80 4.75 -23.72 3.32
C GLY A 80 4.52 -25.18 3.63
#